data_AF-A0A0B7FV66-F1
#
_entry.id   AF-A0A0B7FV66-F1
#
_cell.length_a   1.000
_cell.length_b   1.000
_cell.length_c   1.000
_cell.angle_alpha   90.00
_cell.angle_beta   90.00
_cell.angle_gamma   90.00
#
_symmetry.space_group_name_H-M   'P 1'
#
loop_
_entity.id
_entity.type
_entity.pdbx_description
1 polymer ?
#
loop_
_entity_poly.entity_id
_entity_poly.type
_entity_poly.pdbx_seq_one_letter_code
_entity_poly.pdbx_strand_id
1 'polypeptide(L)'
;MCSLSVIPTIPGIPTDLSTIDYVEAYPYDTAFMHNCLIRAFNQIGAASMKVLPVEMVNFVKYVDAFCETLRRHCEGENKIIFPRLSASIALDGEDNKELLGFLERVENWVQEAVRIPEKVDLIELVTAMEIMAPVLSKNMHGQVNHMSSSALRSSLSGPELRALVNDDIAWIAQNSRMEYFLPFLVLHHDFSTNEAWPGLPDEAKSALPELVAANSECWNYAPFNLSGQPQR
;
A
#
# COMPACT_ATOMS: atom_id res chain seq x y z
N MET A 1 -5.80 26.33 7.30
CA MET A 1 -5.17 24.99 7.31
C MET A 1 -5.37 24.42 5.92
N CYS A 2 -4.30 24.09 5.21
CA CYS A 2 -4.39 23.41 3.92
C CYS A 2 -4.79 21.95 4.18
N SER A 3 -5.89 21.49 3.59
CA SER A 3 -6.17 20.06 3.51
C SER A 3 -5.21 19.43 2.51
N LEU A 4 -4.61 18.30 2.86
CA LEU A 4 -3.79 17.51 1.93
C LEU A 4 -4.59 17.25 0.64
N SER A 5 -3.95 17.40 -0.52
CA SER A 5 -4.59 17.07 -1.79
C SER A 5 -4.88 15.57 -1.86
N VAL A 6 -6.11 15.21 -2.23
CA VAL A 6 -6.51 13.81 -2.39
C VAL A 6 -5.86 13.26 -3.66
N ILE A 7 -5.11 12.17 -3.51
CA ILE A 7 -4.56 11.43 -4.64
C ILE A 7 -5.67 10.52 -5.21
N PRO A 8 -5.99 10.60 -6.51
CA PRO A 8 -7.00 9.74 -7.11
C PRO A 8 -6.53 8.28 -7.12
N THR A 9 -7.47 7.34 -7.03
CA THR A 9 -7.20 5.92 -7.23
C THR A 9 -7.11 5.58 -8.72
N ILE A 10 -6.39 4.50 -9.01
CA ILE A 10 -6.18 3.94 -10.34
C ILE A 10 -7.37 3.04 -10.70
N PRO A 11 -7.90 3.09 -11.94
CA PRO A 11 -8.97 2.20 -12.37
C PRO A 11 -8.60 0.71 -12.22
N GLY A 12 -9.48 -0.08 -11.61
CA GLY A 12 -9.37 -1.53 -11.51
C GLY A 12 -10.31 -2.27 -12.46
N ILE A 13 -10.43 -3.59 -12.30
CA ILE A 13 -11.41 -4.44 -13.00
C ILE A 13 -12.09 -5.44 -12.05
N PRO A 14 -13.40 -5.71 -12.23
CA PRO A 14 -14.14 -6.66 -11.37
C PRO A 14 -13.79 -8.13 -11.64
N THR A 15 -13.03 -8.42 -12.68
CA THR A 15 -12.67 -9.78 -13.09
C THR A 15 -11.69 -10.43 -12.11
N ASP A 16 -11.92 -11.69 -11.74
CA ASP A 16 -10.95 -12.49 -11.00
C ASP A 16 -9.65 -12.63 -11.82
N LEU A 17 -8.57 -12.03 -11.30
CA LEU A 17 -7.25 -11.99 -11.94
C LEU A 17 -6.61 -13.38 -12.11
N SER A 18 -7.08 -14.39 -11.38
CA SER A 18 -6.62 -15.78 -11.54
C SER A 18 -7.13 -16.44 -12.82
N THR A 19 -8.18 -15.88 -13.43
CA THR A 19 -8.89 -16.47 -14.58
C THR A 19 -8.41 -15.95 -15.94
N ILE A 20 -7.51 -14.97 -15.96
CA ILE A 20 -6.97 -14.36 -17.18
C ILE A 20 -5.46 -14.55 -17.29
N ASP A 21 -4.91 -14.34 -18.49
CA ASP A 21 -3.46 -14.36 -18.69
C ASP A 21 -2.80 -13.32 -17.78
N TYR A 22 -1.77 -13.74 -17.04
CA TYR A 22 -1.25 -12.90 -15.97
C TYR A 22 -0.51 -11.66 -16.49
N VAL A 23 -0.09 -11.63 -17.76
CA VAL A 23 0.43 -10.41 -18.37
C VAL A 23 -0.66 -9.34 -18.50
N GLU A 24 -1.92 -9.75 -18.73
CA GLU A 24 -3.06 -8.84 -18.72
C GLU A 24 -3.55 -8.52 -17.30
N ALA A 25 -3.37 -9.44 -16.35
CA ALA A 25 -3.79 -9.24 -14.96
C ALA A 25 -2.87 -8.29 -14.18
N TYR A 26 -1.55 -8.39 -14.40
CA TYR A 26 -0.55 -7.74 -13.55
C TYR A 26 -0.69 -6.22 -13.41
N PRO A 27 -0.99 -5.44 -14.48
CA PRO A 27 -1.24 -4.00 -14.31
C PRO A 27 -2.37 -3.70 -13.32
N TYR A 28 -3.41 -4.53 -13.29
CA TYR A 28 -4.53 -4.40 -12.35
C TYR A 28 -4.17 -4.88 -10.96
N ASP A 29 -3.37 -5.94 -10.84
CA ASP A 29 -2.85 -6.44 -9.57
C ASP A 29 -2.03 -5.34 -8.86
N THR A 30 -1.10 -4.74 -9.59
CA THR A 30 -0.34 -3.56 -9.13
C THR A 30 -1.27 -2.39 -8.78
N ALA A 31 -2.26 -2.09 -9.63
CA ALA A 31 -3.21 -1.01 -9.36
C ALA A 31 -4.01 -1.22 -8.06
N PHE A 32 -4.41 -2.44 -7.73
CA PHE A 32 -5.10 -2.74 -6.47
C PHE A 32 -4.21 -2.52 -5.24
N MET A 33 -2.96 -2.99 -5.29
CA MET A 33 -1.99 -2.72 -4.23
C MET A 33 -1.74 -1.22 -4.05
N HIS A 34 -1.52 -0.50 -5.16
CA HIS A 34 -1.31 0.95 -5.16
C HIS A 34 -2.52 1.70 -4.63
N ASN A 35 -3.73 1.25 -4.95
CA ASN A 35 -4.95 1.84 -4.43
C ASN A 35 -5.10 1.66 -2.92
N CYS A 36 -4.63 0.53 -2.35
CA CYS A 36 -4.59 0.36 -0.90
C CYS A 36 -3.69 1.42 -0.23
N LEU A 37 -2.49 1.63 -0.79
CA LEU A 37 -1.53 2.64 -0.33
C LEU A 37 -2.06 4.07 -0.47
N ILE A 38 -2.66 4.40 -1.63
CA ILE A 38 -3.26 5.71 -1.90
C ILE A 38 -4.40 6.00 -0.93
N ARG A 39 -5.29 5.02 -0.68
CA ARG A 39 -6.40 5.19 0.27
C ARG A 39 -5.89 5.43 1.69
N ALA A 40 -4.90 4.66 2.15
CA ALA A 40 -4.29 4.88 3.46
C ALA A 40 -3.67 6.28 3.57
N PHE A 41 -2.91 6.70 2.57
CA PHE A 41 -2.33 8.05 2.51
C PHE A 41 -3.42 9.14 2.59
N ASN A 42 -4.49 9.02 1.80
CA ASN A 42 -5.60 9.96 1.84
C ASN A 42 -6.31 9.97 3.21
N GLN A 43 -6.47 8.80 3.85
CA GLN A 43 -7.12 8.69 5.17
C GLN A 43 -6.27 9.32 6.27
N ILE A 44 -4.96 9.11 6.28
CA ILE A 44 -4.06 9.78 7.23
C ILE A 44 -4.18 11.31 7.06
N GLY A 45 -4.17 11.81 5.82
CA GLY A 45 -4.38 13.23 5.55
C GLY A 45 -5.72 13.75 6.08
N ALA A 46 -6.81 13.02 5.85
CA ALA A 46 -8.16 13.41 6.27
C ALA A 46 -8.40 13.35 7.78
N ALA A 47 -7.72 12.43 8.47
CA ALA A 47 -7.83 12.21 9.91
C ALA A 47 -6.89 13.10 10.73
N SER A 48 -5.68 13.38 10.24
CA SER A 48 -4.58 14.05 10.96
C SER A 48 -5.02 15.21 11.85
N MET A 49 -5.80 16.17 11.34
CA MET A 49 -6.21 17.36 12.11
C MET A 49 -7.46 17.18 12.99
N LYS A 50 -8.01 15.97 13.05
CA LYS A 50 -9.24 15.63 13.78
C LYS A 50 -9.01 14.59 14.89
N VAL A 51 -7.82 13.99 14.96
CA VAL A 51 -7.45 12.98 15.94
C VAL A 51 -7.50 13.58 17.34
N LEU A 52 -8.27 12.94 18.23
CA LEU A 52 -8.31 13.34 19.64
C LEU A 52 -7.06 12.82 20.37
N PRO A 53 -6.62 13.49 21.45
CA PRO A 53 -5.45 13.03 22.21
C PRO A 53 -5.53 11.57 22.69
N VAL A 54 -6.74 11.10 23.05
CA VAL A 54 -6.99 9.71 23.47
C VAL A 54 -6.83 8.70 22.34
N GLU A 55 -6.97 9.12 21.09
CA GLU A 55 -6.85 8.27 19.90
C GLU A 55 -5.45 8.29 19.30
N MET A 56 -4.56 9.17 19.78
CA MET A 56 -3.26 9.42 19.19
C MET A 56 -2.41 8.16 19.04
N VAL A 57 -2.37 7.31 20.08
CA VAL A 57 -1.61 6.05 20.03
C VAL A 57 -2.09 5.14 18.89
N ASN A 58 -3.40 5.08 18.66
CA ASN A 58 -4.00 4.24 17.63
C ASN A 58 -3.81 4.84 16.24
N PHE A 59 -3.88 6.17 16.13
CA PHE A 59 -3.56 6.87 14.90
C PHE A 59 -2.09 6.67 14.50
N VAL A 60 -1.16 6.79 15.44
CA VAL A 60 0.27 6.56 15.20
C VAL A 60 0.54 5.14 14.73
N LYS A 61 -0.10 4.13 15.34
CA LYS A 61 -0.02 2.73 14.87
C LYS A 61 -0.54 2.56 13.44
N TYR A 62 -1.60 3.28 13.07
CA TYR A 62 -2.13 3.26 11.71
C TYR A 62 -1.16 3.87 10.69
N VAL A 63 -0.53 5.01 11.03
CA VAL A 63 0.53 5.61 10.20
C VAL A 63 1.74 4.68 10.09
N ASP A 64 2.14 4.02 11.18
CA ASP A 64 3.22 3.02 11.18
C ASP A 64 2.92 1.85 10.23
N ALA A 65 1.69 1.33 10.25
CA ALA A 65 1.27 0.26 9.33
C ALA A 65 1.33 0.70 7.85
N PHE A 66 0.95 1.94 7.55
CA PHE A 66 1.12 2.52 6.22
C PHE A 66 2.60 2.62 5.82
N CYS A 67 3.45 3.17 6.69
CA CYS A 67 4.89 3.32 6.40
C CYS A 67 5.56 1.98 6.15
N GLU A 68 5.33 1.00 7.03
CA GLU A 68 5.83 -0.36 6.86
C GLU A 68 5.38 -0.95 5.52
N THR A 69 4.08 -0.89 5.22
CA THR A 69 3.54 -1.50 4.00
C THR A 69 4.10 -0.83 2.74
N LEU A 70 4.15 0.50 2.70
CA LEU A 70 4.72 1.24 1.57
C LEU A 70 6.21 0.93 1.39
N ARG A 71 6.96 0.88 2.50
CA ARG A 71 8.39 0.56 2.46
C ARG A 71 8.64 -0.82 1.87
N ARG A 72 7.94 -1.84 2.38
CA ARG A 72 8.11 -3.23 1.93
C ARG A 72 7.67 -3.43 0.49
N HIS A 73 6.59 -2.76 0.07
CA HIS A 73 6.19 -2.71 -1.35
C HIS A 73 7.32 -2.19 -2.24
N CYS A 74 7.84 -0.99 -1.96
CA CYS A 74 8.91 -0.40 -2.77
C CYS A 74 10.23 -1.20 -2.73
N GLU A 75 10.60 -1.75 -1.57
CA GLU A 75 11.80 -2.59 -1.42
C GLU A 75 11.67 -3.92 -2.17
N GLY A 76 10.49 -4.55 -2.13
CA GLY A 76 10.19 -5.78 -2.87
C GLY A 76 10.30 -5.58 -4.36
N GLU A 77 9.64 -4.54 -4.88
CA GLU A 77 9.73 -4.16 -6.29
C GLU A 77 11.17 -3.93 -6.75
N ASN A 78 11.94 -3.14 -6.00
CA ASN A 78 13.33 -2.83 -6.33
C ASN A 78 14.24 -4.06 -6.30
N LYS A 79 13.93 -5.05 -5.46
CA LYS A 79 14.77 -6.22 -5.24
C LYS A 79 14.39 -7.40 -6.12
N ILE A 80 13.11 -7.57 -6.40
CA ILE A 80 12.54 -8.75 -7.05
C ILE A 80 12.01 -8.39 -8.43
N ILE A 81 11.05 -7.47 -8.52
CA ILE A 81 10.32 -7.16 -9.77
C ILE A 81 11.20 -6.42 -10.78
N PHE A 82 11.69 -5.24 -10.46
CA PHE A 82 12.35 -4.33 -11.40
C PHE A 82 13.63 -4.91 -12.00
N PRO A 83 14.50 -5.64 -11.27
CA PRO A 83 15.69 -6.25 -11.88
C PRO A 83 15.36 -7.23 -13.01
N ARG A 84 14.16 -7.82 -13.01
CA ARG A 84 13.70 -8.76 -14.04
C ARG A 84 12.97 -8.08 -15.20
N LEU A 85 12.43 -6.89 -15.01
CA LEU A 85 11.67 -6.15 -16.03
C LEU A 85 12.47 -5.00 -16.68
N SER A 86 13.52 -4.49 -16.03
CA SER A 86 14.25 -3.28 -16.43
C SER A 86 14.93 -3.36 -17.81
N ALA A 87 15.18 -4.58 -18.32
CA ALA A 87 15.73 -4.77 -19.65
C ALA A 87 14.76 -4.36 -20.78
N SER A 88 13.47 -4.25 -20.48
CA SER A 88 12.41 -4.02 -21.48
C SER A 88 11.40 -2.96 -21.05
N ILE A 89 11.40 -2.58 -19.77
CA ILE A 89 10.53 -1.56 -19.19
C ILE A 89 11.41 -0.54 -18.48
N ALA A 90 11.14 0.75 -18.68
CA ALA A 90 11.89 1.85 -18.07
C ALA A 90 11.54 2.02 -16.57
N LEU A 91 11.85 1.00 -15.78
CA LEU A 91 11.72 0.97 -14.32
C LEU A 91 13.08 0.54 -13.73
N ASP A 92 13.76 1.48 -13.09
CA ASP A 92 15.09 1.30 -12.49
C ASP A 92 15.08 1.42 -10.95
N GLY A 93 13.90 1.69 -10.38
CA GLY A 93 13.71 1.86 -8.95
C GLY A 93 14.10 3.23 -8.40
N GLU A 94 14.52 4.19 -9.22
CA GLU A 94 14.87 5.53 -8.74
C GLU A 94 13.66 6.28 -8.15
N ASP A 95 12.48 6.18 -8.79
CA ASP A 95 11.23 6.74 -8.24
C ASP A 95 10.87 6.11 -6.87
N ASN A 96 11.13 4.80 -6.68
CA ASN A 96 10.96 4.13 -5.39
C ASN A 96 11.97 4.63 -4.35
N LYS A 97 13.25 4.84 -4.73
CA LYS A 97 14.28 5.38 -3.82
C LYS A 97 13.94 6.80 -3.38
N GLU A 98 13.49 7.65 -4.31
CA GLU A 98 13.04 9.00 -4.01
C GLU A 98 11.86 8.96 -3.02
N LEU A 99 10.84 8.14 -3.30
CA LEU A 99 9.69 7.98 -2.42
C LEU A 99 10.08 7.51 -1.01
N LEU A 100 10.97 6.53 -0.89
CA LEU A 100 11.47 6.03 0.40
C LEU A 100 12.23 7.10 1.19
N GLY A 101 12.93 8.02 0.51
CA GLY A 101 13.59 9.16 1.15
C GLY A 101 12.59 10.14 1.76
N PHE A 102 11.45 10.39 1.10
CA PHE A 102 10.38 11.19 1.68
C PHE A 102 9.64 10.46 2.81
N LEU A 103 9.45 9.14 2.67
CA LEU A 103 8.81 8.29 3.68
C LEU A 103 9.58 8.31 5.01
N GLU A 104 10.91 8.37 4.97
CA GLU A 104 11.76 8.44 6.17
C GLU A 104 11.35 9.58 7.12
N ARG A 105 10.87 10.72 6.58
CA ARG A 105 10.38 11.82 7.41
C ARG A 105 9.09 11.48 8.16
N VAL A 106 8.18 10.75 7.51
CA VAL A 106 6.94 10.28 8.15
C VAL A 106 7.25 9.21 9.20
N GLU A 107 8.21 8.33 8.92
CA GLU A 107 8.67 7.31 9.88
C GLU A 107 9.34 7.94 11.09
N ASN A 108 10.18 8.95 10.90
CA ASN A 108 10.78 9.68 12.02
C ASN A 108 9.71 10.33 12.91
N TRP A 109 8.64 10.89 12.30
CA TRP A 109 7.48 11.37 13.05
C TRP A 109 6.81 10.24 13.84
N VAL A 110 6.58 9.07 13.23
CA VAL A 110 6.01 7.89 13.91
C VAL A 110 6.87 7.47 15.10
N GLN A 111 8.20 7.39 14.93
CA GLN A 111 9.11 6.98 16.00
C GLN A 111 9.07 7.95 17.20
N GLU A 112 8.95 9.24 16.95
CA GLU A 112 8.79 10.23 18.01
C GLU A 112 7.40 10.12 18.67
N ALA A 113 6.36 9.91 17.86
CA ALA A 113 4.99 9.77 18.33
C ALA A 113 4.75 8.53 19.19
N VAL A 114 5.46 7.44 18.92
CA VAL A 114 5.44 6.24 19.77
C VAL A 114 6.08 6.53 21.14
N ARG A 115 7.09 7.39 21.20
CA ARG A 115 7.80 7.71 22.46
C ARG A 115 7.04 8.72 23.32
N ILE A 116 6.47 9.75 22.71
CA ILE A 116 5.82 10.88 23.41
C ILE A 116 4.56 11.36 22.66
N PRO A 117 3.49 10.54 22.58
CA PRO A 117 2.31 10.81 21.75
C PRO A 117 1.60 12.12 22.12
N GLU A 118 1.66 12.57 23.37
CA GLU A 118 1.02 13.81 23.82
C GLU A 118 1.73 15.10 23.35
N LYS A 119 2.93 14.99 22.75
CA LYS A 119 3.74 16.13 22.31
C LYS A 119 3.92 16.23 20.80
N VAL A 120 3.39 15.28 20.03
CA VAL A 120 3.63 15.27 18.59
C VAL A 120 2.84 16.34 17.86
N ASP A 121 3.51 16.95 16.89
CA ASP A 121 2.93 17.96 16.03
C ASP A 121 2.32 17.30 14.79
N LEU A 122 0.98 17.34 14.69
CA LEU A 122 0.26 16.83 13.52
C LEU A 122 0.52 17.68 12.27
N ILE A 123 0.92 18.95 12.44
CA ILE A 123 1.33 19.82 11.32
C ILE A 123 2.62 19.28 10.69
N GLU A 124 3.54 18.74 11.49
CA GLU A 124 4.76 18.11 10.98
C GLU A 124 4.44 16.90 10.09
N LEU A 125 3.54 16.02 10.55
CA LEU A 125 3.05 14.88 9.76
C LEU A 125 2.43 15.35 8.45
N VAL A 126 1.47 16.29 8.50
CA VAL A 126 0.81 16.81 7.30
C VAL A 126 1.80 17.44 6.34
N THR A 127 2.77 18.19 6.84
CA THR A 127 3.82 18.82 6.01
C THR A 127 4.69 17.77 5.34
N ALA A 128 5.10 16.72 6.06
CA ALA A 128 5.87 15.62 5.49
C ALA A 128 5.09 14.90 4.38
N MET A 129 3.80 14.64 4.61
CA MET A 129 2.92 14.03 3.63
C MET A 129 2.67 14.93 2.41
N GLU A 130 2.48 16.24 2.60
CA GLU A 130 2.26 17.20 1.51
C GLU A 130 3.45 17.23 0.54
N ILE A 131 4.66 17.16 1.08
CA ILE A 131 5.89 17.06 0.29
C ILE A 131 5.98 15.70 -0.43
N MET A 132 5.58 14.61 0.23
CA MET A 132 5.61 13.26 -0.35
C MET A 132 4.54 13.03 -1.43
N ALA A 133 3.39 13.71 -1.33
CA ALA A 133 2.21 13.51 -2.19
C ALA A 133 2.50 13.50 -3.70
N PRO A 134 3.21 14.48 -4.29
CA PRO A 134 3.49 14.47 -5.72
C PRO A 134 4.35 13.28 -6.15
N VAL A 135 5.32 12.86 -5.33
CA VAL A 135 6.21 11.72 -5.63
C VAL A 135 5.45 10.41 -5.51
N LEU A 136 4.67 10.23 -4.44
CA LEU A 136 3.80 9.07 -4.27
C LEU A 136 2.81 8.94 -5.44
N SER A 137 2.14 10.02 -5.79
CA SER A 137 1.17 10.04 -6.90
C SER A 137 1.82 9.69 -8.24
N LYS A 138 2.95 10.34 -8.57
CA LYS A 138 3.72 10.06 -9.80
C LYS A 138 4.15 8.60 -9.84
N ASN A 139 4.71 8.07 -8.76
CA ASN A 139 5.24 6.71 -8.71
C ASN A 139 4.12 5.67 -8.88
N MET A 140 3.06 5.75 -8.07
CA MET A 140 1.95 4.78 -8.09
C MET A 140 1.24 4.73 -9.45
N HIS A 141 1.00 5.88 -10.08
CA HIS A 141 0.35 5.93 -11.40
C HIS A 141 1.32 5.60 -12.54
N GLY A 142 2.56 6.07 -12.45
CA GLY A 142 3.59 5.88 -13.47
C GLY A 142 3.96 4.42 -13.65
N GLN A 143 4.13 3.68 -12.55
CA GLN A 143 4.47 2.27 -12.59
C GLN A 143 3.41 1.42 -13.31
N VAL A 144 2.12 1.60 -13.02
CA VAL A 144 1.04 0.87 -13.72
C VAL A 144 1.05 1.16 -15.22
N ASN A 145 1.35 2.41 -15.61
CA ASN A 145 1.46 2.79 -17.03
C ASN A 145 2.68 2.14 -17.70
N HIS A 146 3.84 2.12 -17.04
CA HIS A 146 5.05 1.48 -17.57
C HIS A 146 4.91 -0.03 -17.67
N MET A 147 4.21 -0.65 -16.71
CA MET A 147 3.92 -2.09 -16.68
C MET A 147 2.63 -2.43 -17.43
N SER A 148 2.33 -1.75 -18.54
CA SER A 148 1.21 -2.14 -19.41
C SER A 148 1.38 -3.56 -19.96
N SER A 149 0.27 -4.25 -20.27
CA SER A 149 0.31 -5.61 -20.81
C SER A 149 1.19 -5.72 -22.06
N SER A 150 1.20 -4.70 -22.92
CA SER A 150 2.04 -4.69 -24.13
C SER A 150 3.53 -4.66 -23.81
N ALA A 151 3.95 -3.87 -22.82
CA ALA A 151 5.36 -3.79 -22.37
C ALA A 151 5.80 -5.06 -21.62
N LEU A 152 4.90 -5.66 -20.84
CA LEU A 152 5.16 -6.92 -20.14
C LEU A 152 5.28 -8.10 -21.10
N ARG A 153 4.46 -8.16 -22.17
CA ARG A 153 4.50 -9.23 -23.18
C ARG A 153 5.85 -9.34 -23.88
N SER A 154 6.59 -8.23 -24.01
CA SER A 154 7.95 -8.26 -24.56
C SER A 154 9.02 -8.69 -23.55
N SER A 155 8.67 -8.77 -22.27
CA SER A 155 9.61 -9.03 -21.16
C SER A 155 9.52 -10.47 -20.66
N LEU A 156 8.31 -10.92 -20.28
CA LEU A 156 8.06 -12.22 -19.65
C LEU A 156 6.74 -12.83 -20.15
N SER A 157 6.63 -14.16 -20.13
CA SER A 157 5.35 -14.84 -20.27
C SER A 157 4.49 -14.70 -19.00
N GLY A 158 3.18 -14.95 -19.12
CA GLY A 158 2.25 -14.91 -17.98
C GLY A 158 2.68 -15.81 -16.81
N PRO A 159 3.06 -17.09 -17.04
CA PRO A 159 3.55 -17.96 -15.98
C PRO A 159 4.84 -17.47 -15.32
N GLU A 160 5.79 -16.92 -16.08
CA GLU A 160 7.04 -16.37 -15.55
C GLU A 160 6.79 -15.12 -14.70
N LEU A 161 5.91 -14.23 -15.17
CA LEU A 161 5.51 -13.04 -14.41
C LEU A 161 4.77 -13.43 -13.12
N ARG A 162 3.91 -14.45 -13.16
CA ARG A 162 3.22 -14.94 -11.96
C ARG A 162 4.19 -15.54 -10.95
N ALA A 163 5.18 -16.31 -11.42
CA ALA A 163 6.23 -16.83 -10.55
C ALA A 163 7.03 -15.68 -9.91
N LEU A 164 7.38 -14.65 -10.69
CA LEU A 164 8.09 -13.47 -10.20
C LEU A 164 7.32 -12.71 -9.11
N VAL A 165 6.01 -12.52 -9.30
CA VAL A 165 5.17 -11.87 -8.28
C VAL A 165 5.02 -12.73 -7.04
N ASN A 166 4.91 -14.06 -7.19
CA ASN A 166 4.89 -14.95 -6.04
C ASN A 166 6.21 -14.90 -5.24
N ASP A 167 7.35 -14.76 -5.92
CA ASP A 167 8.65 -14.56 -5.27
C ASP A 167 8.68 -13.24 -4.48
N ASP A 168 8.09 -12.18 -5.03
CA ASP A 168 7.97 -10.87 -4.36
C ASP A 168 7.05 -10.94 -3.14
N ILE A 169 5.87 -11.55 -3.27
CA ILE A 169 4.94 -11.80 -2.15
C ILE A 169 5.63 -12.61 -1.05
N ALA A 170 6.38 -13.66 -1.40
CA ALA A 170 7.12 -14.46 -0.44
C ALA A 170 8.21 -13.65 0.26
N TRP A 171 8.91 -12.78 -0.48
CA TRP A 171 9.89 -11.86 0.09
C TRP A 171 9.22 -10.87 1.06
N ILE A 172 8.13 -10.22 0.66
CA ILE A 172 7.37 -9.30 1.50
C ILE A 172 6.90 -10.02 2.77
N ALA A 173 6.35 -11.23 2.66
CA ALA A 173 5.87 -11.99 3.81
C ALA A 173 6.97 -12.33 4.83
N GLN A 174 8.22 -12.50 4.37
CA GLN A 174 9.37 -12.77 5.23
C GLN A 174 10.00 -11.50 5.84
N ASN A 175 9.72 -10.33 5.25
CA ASN A 175 10.38 -9.07 5.59
C ASN A 175 9.39 -8.03 6.17
N SER A 176 8.13 -8.39 6.37
CA SER A 176 7.07 -7.51 6.88
C SER A 176 6.51 -8.01 8.20
N ARG A 177 6.00 -7.09 9.01
CA ARG A 177 5.06 -7.38 10.10
C ARG A 177 3.72 -7.85 9.52
N MET A 178 3.52 -9.16 9.44
CA MET A 178 2.32 -9.75 8.83
C MET A 178 1.02 -9.40 9.58
N GLU A 179 1.14 -9.07 10.86
CA GLU A 179 0.06 -8.51 11.68
C GLU A 179 -0.45 -7.15 11.20
N TYR A 180 0.34 -6.42 10.41
CA TYR A 180 -0.06 -5.18 9.76
C TYR A 180 -0.34 -5.38 8.29
N PHE A 181 0.55 -6.08 7.58
CA PHE A 181 0.47 -6.21 6.13
C PHE A 181 -0.86 -6.84 5.68
N LEU A 182 -1.27 -7.99 6.25
CA LEU A 182 -2.48 -8.66 5.82
C LEU A 182 -3.77 -7.87 6.13
N PRO A 183 -4.00 -7.38 7.36
CA PRO A 183 -5.09 -6.46 7.62
C PRO A 183 -5.07 -5.22 6.73
N PHE A 184 -3.89 -4.64 6.47
CA PHE A 184 -3.77 -3.45 5.64
C PHE A 184 -4.30 -3.72 4.23
N LEU A 185 -3.89 -4.80 3.56
CA LEU A 185 -4.39 -5.14 2.23
C LEU A 185 -5.92 -5.26 2.19
N VAL A 186 -6.50 -5.99 3.15
CA VAL A 186 -7.93 -6.29 3.13
C VAL A 186 -8.78 -5.08 3.51
N LEU A 187 -8.36 -4.31 4.51
CA LEU A 187 -9.12 -3.16 5.02
C LEU A 187 -8.97 -1.90 4.16
N HIS A 188 -8.07 -1.90 3.16
CA HIS A 188 -7.88 -0.81 2.21
C HIS A 188 -8.29 -1.16 0.77
N HIS A 189 -8.69 -2.40 0.53
CA HIS A 189 -9.21 -2.81 -0.77
C HIS A 189 -10.70 -2.55 -0.88
N ASP A 190 -11.12 -2.05 -2.03
CA ASP A 190 -12.53 -1.84 -2.35
C ASP A 190 -13.07 -3.07 -3.08
N PHE A 191 -13.82 -3.89 -2.36
CA PHE A 191 -14.35 -5.15 -2.88
C PHE A 191 -15.33 -4.95 -4.03
N SER A 192 -15.92 -3.77 -4.19
CA SER A 192 -16.75 -3.47 -5.36
C SER A 192 -15.95 -3.37 -6.66
N THR A 193 -14.64 -3.10 -6.54
CA THR A 193 -13.73 -3.06 -7.69
C THR A 193 -13.19 -4.43 -8.08
N ASN A 194 -13.04 -5.34 -7.12
CA ASN A 194 -12.66 -6.74 -7.33
C ASN A 194 -12.88 -7.55 -6.04
N GLU A 195 -13.77 -8.53 -6.04
CA GLU A 195 -14.04 -9.33 -4.83
C GLU A 195 -13.01 -10.43 -4.57
N ALA A 196 -12.24 -10.82 -5.58
CA ALA A 196 -11.29 -11.93 -5.51
C ALA A 196 -9.90 -11.48 -5.04
N TRP A 197 -9.53 -10.21 -5.22
CA TRP A 197 -8.26 -9.65 -4.77
C TRP A 197 -8.22 -9.44 -3.24
N PRO A 198 -7.12 -9.76 -2.53
CA PRO A 198 -5.79 -10.13 -3.04
C PRO A 198 -5.57 -11.65 -3.23
N GLY A 199 -6.63 -12.46 -3.32
CA GLY A 199 -6.47 -13.90 -3.60
C GLY A 199 -5.77 -14.66 -2.48
N LEU A 200 -6.08 -14.33 -1.22
CA LEU A 200 -5.41 -14.91 -0.05
C LEU A 200 -5.54 -16.45 0.01
N PRO A 201 -4.48 -17.17 0.44
CA PRO A 201 -4.61 -18.58 0.79
C PRO A 201 -5.52 -18.76 2.01
N ASP A 202 -6.09 -19.95 2.17
CA ASP A 202 -7.11 -20.22 3.19
C ASP A 202 -6.57 -20.05 4.62
N GLU A 203 -5.29 -20.34 4.84
CA GLU A 203 -4.61 -20.10 6.11
C GLU A 203 -4.58 -18.61 6.46
N ALA A 204 -4.27 -17.75 5.48
CA ALA A 204 -4.24 -16.30 5.67
C ALA A 204 -5.65 -15.74 5.91
N LYS A 205 -6.66 -16.22 5.17
CA LYS A 205 -8.07 -15.86 5.40
C LYS A 205 -8.52 -16.23 6.81
N SER A 206 -8.12 -17.40 7.29
CA SER A 206 -8.49 -17.91 8.61
C SER A 206 -7.84 -17.12 9.75
N ALA A 207 -6.60 -16.63 9.56
CA ALA A 207 -5.89 -15.82 10.55
C ALA A 207 -6.39 -14.37 10.61
N LEU A 208 -6.97 -13.85 9.52
CA LEU A 208 -7.28 -12.43 9.36
C LEU A 208 -8.16 -11.84 10.48
N PRO A 209 -9.24 -12.49 10.97
CA PRO A 209 -10.05 -11.93 12.06
C PRO A 209 -9.25 -11.69 13.35
N GLU A 210 -8.33 -12.60 13.68
CA GLU A 210 -7.47 -12.47 14.86
C GLU A 210 -6.45 -11.35 14.69
N LEU A 211 -5.82 -11.25 13.51
CA LEU A 211 -4.87 -10.18 13.19
C LEU A 211 -5.52 -8.79 13.23
N VAL A 212 -6.76 -8.66 12.71
CA VAL A 212 -7.53 -7.42 12.82
C VAL A 212 -7.88 -7.13 14.27
N ALA A 213 -8.32 -8.13 15.05
CA ALA A 213 -8.66 -7.94 16.46
C ALA A 213 -7.46 -7.49 17.30
N ALA A 214 -6.26 -7.99 17.01
CA ALA A 214 -5.04 -7.65 17.75
C ALA A 214 -4.68 -6.14 17.70
N ASN A 215 -5.14 -5.43 16.66
CA ASN A 215 -4.91 -4.00 16.47
C ASN A 215 -6.20 -3.24 16.13
N SER A 216 -7.35 -3.71 16.62
CA SER A 216 -8.67 -3.24 16.17
C SER A 216 -8.86 -1.72 16.23
N GLU A 217 -8.26 -1.07 17.22
CA GLU A 217 -8.41 0.38 17.38
C GLU A 217 -7.65 1.20 16.34
N CYS A 218 -6.52 0.73 15.81
CA CYS A 218 -5.84 1.43 14.71
C CYS A 218 -6.59 1.24 13.38
N TRP A 219 -7.28 0.11 13.22
CA TRP A 219 -8.07 -0.18 12.03
C TRP A 219 -9.36 0.63 11.91
N ASN A 220 -9.72 1.42 12.94
CA ASN A 220 -10.78 2.42 12.86
C ASN A 220 -10.50 3.50 11.81
N TYR A 221 -9.24 3.71 11.42
CA TYR A 221 -8.85 4.66 10.37
C TYR A 221 -8.82 4.05 8.96
N ALA A 222 -8.95 2.72 8.84
CA ALA A 222 -8.98 2.05 7.55
C ALA A 222 -10.32 2.31 6.84
N PRO A 223 -10.33 2.48 5.50
CA PRO A 223 -11.53 2.86 4.76
C PRO A 223 -12.62 1.78 4.75
N PHE A 224 -12.27 0.49 4.95
CA PHE A 224 -13.22 -0.62 4.91
C PHE A 224 -13.03 -1.57 6.09
N ASN A 225 -14.11 -2.26 6.46
CA ASN A 225 -14.06 -3.36 7.43
C ASN A 225 -13.83 -4.71 6.72
N LEU A 226 -13.74 -5.80 7.50
CA LEU A 226 -13.54 -7.16 6.99
C LEU A 226 -14.62 -7.66 6.01
N SER A 227 -15.80 -7.03 5.99
CA SER A 227 -16.87 -7.34 5.03
C SER A 227 -16.84 -6.44 3.79
N GLY A 228 -15.78 -5.65 3.61
CA GLY A 228 -15.63 -4.69 2.52
C GLY A 228 -16.56 -3.48 2.63
N GLN A 229 -17.22 -3.28 3.77
CA GLN A 229 -18.13 -2.14 3.95
C GLN A 229 -17.34 -0.90 4.36
N PRO A 230 -17.66 0.29 3.80
CA PRO A 230 -17.01 1.53 4.19
C PRO A 230 -17.08 1.79 5.70
N GLN A 231 -15.97 2.26 6.27
CA GLN A 231 -15.86 2.78 7.62
C GLN A 231 -15.75 4.31 7.59
N ARG A 232 -15.78 4.92 8.78
CA ARG A 232 -15.94 6.38 8.93
C ARG A 232 -14.69 7.18 8.59
#